data_AF-A0A412I690-F1
#
_entry.id   AF-A0A412I690-F1
#
_cell.length_a   1.000
_cell.length_b   1.000
_cell.length_c   1.000
_cell.angle_alpha   90.00
_cell.angle_beta   90.00
_cell.angle_gamma   90.00
#
_symmetry.space_group_name_H-M   'P 1'
#
loop_
_entity.id
_entity.type
_entity.pdbx_description
1 polymer ?
#
loop_
_entity_poly.entity_id
_entity_poly.type
_entity_poly.pdbx_seq_one_letter_code
_entity_poly.pdbx_strand_id
1 'polypeptide(L)'
;MKERMIPVTCPHCGHVFEIKRDTVVIAQMDSVAKKRLNDGSYFMHQCQHCKNMFYLYYPFLYRDPKKKFDLVLTQNKTIDQLPEDERVVLCHSVTQFLLAFKIYDQCLNPVLIINKKKMLERKLGHSIRFDYYDQKNGCLWFEDVAVSLTEKECKEILIL
;
A
#
# COMPACT_ATOMS: atom_id res chain seq x y z
N MET A 1 2.17 10.19 17.45
CA MET A 1 2.85 9.35 16.43
C MET A 1 4.23 8.98 16.98
N LYS A 2 4.74 7.78 16.70
CA LYS A 2 6.06 7.36 17.19
C LYS A 2 7.08 7.65 16.11
N GLU A 3 7.75 8.78 16.21
CA GLU A 3 8.82 9.15 15.28
C GLU A 3 10.10 8.39 15.63
N ARG A 4 10.86 7.98 14.61
CA ARG A 4 12.17 7.36 14.76
C ARG A 4 13.15 7.92 13.74
N MET A 5 14.43 7.96 14.13
CA MET A 5 15.54 8.13 13.20
C MET A 5 15.80 6.80 12.51
N ILE A 6 15.81 6.82 11.18
CA ILE A 6 15.98 5.63 10.34
C ILE A 6 17.27 5.82 9.55
N PRO A 7 18.26 4.93 9.71
CA PRO A 7 19.43 4.92 8.83
C PRO A 7 19.02 4.39 7.46
N VAL A 8 19.43 5.10 6.41
CA VAL A 8 19.09 4.78 5.02
C VAL A 8 20.34 4.84 4.18
N THR A 9 20.48 3.87 3.28
CA THR A 9 21.49 3.88 2.23
C THR A 9 20.78 4.03 0.89
N CYS A 10 21.18 5.01 0.08
CA CYS A 10 20.65 5.17 -1.26
C CYS A 10 20.99 3.94 -2.11
N PRO A 11 20.00 3.23 -2.69
CA PRO A 11 20.26 2.01 -3.46
C PRO A 11 20.97 2.27 -4.79
N HIS A 12 21.05 3.54 -5.22
CA HIS A 12 21.63 3.92 -6.52
C HIS A 12 23.07 4.41 -6.44
N CYS A 13 23.47 5.03 -5.31
CA CYS A 13 24.81 5.63 -5.19
C CYS A 13 25.52 5.32 -3.86
N GLY A 14 24.90 4.57 -2.95
CA GLY A 14 25.49 4.21 -1.66
C GLY A 14 25.54 5.33 -0.63
N HIS A 15 25.07 6.54 -0.94
CA HIS A 15 25.03 7.64 0.03
C HIS A 15 24.20 7.26 1.27
N VAL A 16 24.81 7.37 2.45
CA VAL A 16 24.20 7.05 3.74
C VAL A 16 23.73 8.33 4.43
N PHE A 17 22.54 8.29 4.99
CA PHE A 17 21.96 9.39 5.75
C PHE A 17 20.96 8.86 6.78
N GLU A 18 20.59 9.70 7.74
CA GLU A 18 19.51 9.40 8.67
C GLU A 18 18.30 10.28 8.39
N ILE A 19 17.11 9.72 8.58
CA ILE A 19 15.87 10.45 8.33
C ILE A 19 14.84 10.19 9.43
N LYS A 20 14.22 11.27 9.91
CA LYS A 20 13.13 11.20 10.88
C LYS A 20 11.82 10.84 10.17
N ARG A 21 11.14 9.81 10.66
CA ARG A 21 9.86 9.34 10.11
C ARG A 21 8.94 8.80 11.19
N ASP A 22 7.64 8.96 10.96
CA ASP A 22 6.60 8.25 11.70
C ASP A 22 6.58 6.78 11.34
N THR A 23 6.58 5.93 12.37
CA THR A 23 6.49 4.47 12.22
C THR A 23 5.09 3.93 12.48
N VAL A 24 4.15 4.78 12.90
CA VAL A 24 2.76 4.41 13.18
C VAL A 24 1.83 5.54 12.71
N VAL A 25 0.85 5.20 11.88
CA VAL A 25 -0.24 6.08 11.44
C VAL A 25 -1.57 5.44 11.79
N ILE A 26 -2.49 6.26 12.32
CA ILE A 26 -3.88 5.87 12.58
C ILE A 26 -4.76 6.73 11.67
N ALA A 27 -5.59 6.10 10.85
CA ALA A 27 -6.32 6.74 9.73
C ALA A 27 -7.08 8.02 10.11
N GLN A 28 -7.63 8.08 11.32
CA GLN A 28 -8.45 9.20 11.80
C GLN A 28 -7.62 10.35 12.40
N MET A 29 -6.31 10.16 12.59
CA MET A 29 -5.44 11.13 13.25
C MET A 29 -4.56 11.92 12.28
N ASP A 30 -4.32 11.41 11.08
CA ASP A 30 -3.42 12.04 10.11
C ASP A 30 -3.94 11.92 8.67
N SER A 31 -4.65 12.96 8.22
CA SER A 31 -5.18 13.05 6.87
C SER A 31 -4.09 13.25 5.81
N VAL A 32 -2.95 13.82 6.18
CA VAL A 32 -1.81 14.05 5.27
C VAL A 32 -1.13 12.73 4.96
N ALA A 33 -0.88 11.90 5.96
CA ALA A 33 -0.36 10.55 5.78
C ALA A 33 -1.28 9.72 4.87
N LYS A 34 -2.59 9.76 5.11
CA LYS A 34 -3.58 9.07 4.27
C LYS A 34 -3.50 9.50 2.81
N LYS A 35 -3.46 10.82 2.55
CA LYS A 35 -3.34 11.37 1.19
C LYS A 35 -2.07 10.86 0.49
N ARG A 36 -0.94 10.91 1.21
CA ARG A 36 0.37 10.49 0.69
C ARG A 36 0.48 8.97 0.50
N LEU A 37 -0.24 8.18 1.28
CA LEU A 37 -0.35 6.72 1.07
C LEU A 37 -1.17 6.45 -0.20
N ASN A 38 -2.26 7.20 -0.41
CA ASN A 38 -3.12 7.04 -1.57
C ASN A 38 -2.43 7.43 -2.90
N ASP A 39 -1.65 8.50 -2.90
CA ASP A 39 -0.88 8.94 -4.08
C ASP A 39 0.48 8.22 -4.22
N GLY A 40 0.86 7.37 -3.26
CA GLY A 40 2.09 6.59 -3.28
C GLY A 40 3.37 7.35 -2.88
N SER A 41 3.26 8.63 -2.51
CA SER A 41 4.41 9.47 -2.14
C SER A 41 4.89 9.32 -0.69
N TYR A 42 4.15 8.60 0.17
CA TYR A 42 4.46 8.51 1.61
C TYR A 42 5.88 8.01 1.88
N PHE A 43 6.26 6.92 1.21
CA PHE A 43 7.58 6.28 1.34
C PHE A 43 8.60 6.81 0.33
N MET A 44 8.21 7.71 -0.57
CA MET A 44 9.07 8.15 -1.66
C MET A 44 10.12 9.15 -1.16
N HIS A 45 11.36 8.98 -1.62
CA HIS A 45 12.48 9.87 -1.28
C HIS A 45 13.38 10.11 -2.50
N GLN A 46 13.85 11.35 -2.61
CA GLN A 46 14.86 11.74 -3.58
C GLN A 46 16.23 11.83 -2.91
N CYS A 47 17.21 11.05 -3.40
CA CYS A 47 18.57 11.14 -2.88
C CYS A 47 19.15 12.54 -3.11
N GLN A 48 19.69 13.18 -2.07
CA GLN A 48 20.32 14.50 -2.23
C GLN A 48 21.63 14.47 -3.02
N HIS A 49 22.29 13.31 -3.08
CA HIS A 49 23.55 13.13 -3.81
C HIS A 49 23.33 12.85 -5.31
N CYS A 50 22.66 11.76 -5.66
CA CYS A 50 22.49 11.34 -7.07
C CYS A 50 21.14 11.74 -7.70
N LYS A 51 20.23 12.37 -6.95
CA LYS A 51 18.90 12.81 -7.38
C LYS A 51 17.92 11.71 -7.83
N ASN A 52 18.32 10.45 -7.80
CA ASN A 52 17.43 9.32 -8.06
C ASN A 52 16.34 9.19 -7.00
N MET A 53 15.15 8.78 -7.45
CA MET A 53 14.00 8.46 -6.60
C MET A 53 14.05 7.01 -6.15
N PHE A 54 13.64 6.75 -4.92
CA PHE A 54 13.46 5.39 -4.40
C PHE A 54 12.48 5.36 -3.23
N TYR A 55 12.03 4.16 -2.88
CA TYR A 55 11.21 3.94 -1.68
C TYR A 55 12.07 3.74 -0.44
N LEU A 56 11.73 4.46 0.62
CA LEU A 56 12.21 4.22 1.97
C LEU A 56 11.51 3.00 2.53
N TYR A 57 12.27 1.95 2.76
CA TYR A 57 11.79 0.77 3.45
C TYR A 57 12.16 0.85 4.93
N TYR A 58 11.15 0.78 5.81
CA TYR A 58 11.35 0.72 7.25
C TYR A 58 10.12 0.12 7.94
N PRO A 59 10.25 -0.42 9.16
CA PRO A 59 9.12 -0.92 9.92
C PRO A 59 8.03 0.14 10.10
N PHE A 60 6.83 -0.13 9.60
CA PHE A 60 5.73 0.83 9.59
C PHE A 60 4.39 0.15 9.82
N LEU A 61 3.54 0.77 10.63
CA LEU A 61 2.19 0.32 10.95
C LEU A 61 1.16 1.36 10.52
N TYR A 62 0.20 0.97 9.70
CA TYR A 62 -1.01 1.74 9.45
C TYR A 62 -2.19 1.03 10.07
N ARG A 63 -3.01 1.76 10.82
CA ARG A 63 -4.24 1.24 11.44
C ARG A 63 -5.46 2.00 10.98
N ASP A 64 -6.52 1.27 10.64
CA ASP A 64 -7.86 1.84 10.49
C ASP A 64 -8.87 1.08 11.35
N PRO A 65 -9.04 1.49 12.63
CA PRO A 65 -9.98 0.86 13.54
C PRO A 65 -11.43 0.91 13.05
N LYS A 66 -11.81 1.93 12.26
CA LYS A 66 -13.17 2.03 11.70
C LYS A 66 -13.43 0.96 10.65
N LYS A 67 -12.41 0.63 9.86
CA LYS A 67 -12.48 -0.41 8.82
C LYS A 67 -11.93 -1.76 9.29
N LYS A 68 -11.51 -1.86 10.56
CA LYS A 68 -11.00 -3.06 11.23
C LYS A 68 -9.86 -3.75 10.47
N PHE A 69 -8.89 -2.96 9.99
CA PHE A 69 -7.68 -3.52 9.40
C PHE A 69 -6.42 -2.77 9.80
N ASP A 70 -5.34 -3.53 9.87
CA ASP A 70 -3.98 -3.07 10.12
C ASP A 70 -3.07 -3.55 8.97
N LEU A 71 -2.21 -2.65 8.49
CA LEU A 71 -1.16 -2.97 7.53
C LEU A 71 0.18 -2.83 8.22
N VAL A 72 1.03 -3.86 8.11
CA VAL A 72 2.37 -3.84 8.68
C VAL A 72 3.41 -4.03 7.61
N LEU A 73 4.26 -3.03 7.41
CA LEU A 73 5.47 -3.13 6.62
C LEU A 73 6.59 -3.70 7.51
N THR A 74 7.03 -4.92 7.23
CA THR A 74 8.05 -5.60 8.04
C THR A 74 8.79 -6.66 7.25
N GLN A 75 10.05 -6.91 7.61
CA GLN A 75 10.82 -8.07 7.09
C GLN A 75 10.50 -9.34 7.89
N ASN A 76 9.89 -9.21 9.06
CA ASN A 76 9.55 -10.35 9.89
C ASN A 76 8.38 -11.11 9.25
N LYS A 77 8.53 -12.43 9.13
CA LYS A 77 7.49 -13.31 8.57
C LYS A 77 6.26 -13.44 9.48
N THR A 78 6.45 -13.19 10.77
CA THR A 78 5.41 -13.27 11.80
C THR A 78 5.48 -12.04 12.70
N ILE A 79 4.34 -11.69 13.26
CA ILE A 79 4.21 -10.66 14.30
C ILE A 79 3.42 -11.31 15.43
N ASP A 80 4.00 -11.30 16.63
CA ASP A 80 3.32 -11.78 17.82
C ASP A 80 2.32 -10.71 18.30
N GLN A 81 1.23 -11.12 18.94
CA GLN A 81 0.22 -10.23 19.54
C GLN A 81 -0.51 -9.32 18.54
N LEU A 82 -1.19 -9.95 17.58
CA LEU A 82 -2.13 -9.26 16.70
C LEU A 82 -3.51 -9.17 17.36
N PRO A 83 -4.27 -8.07 17.16
CA PRO A 83 -5.66 -8.01 17.60
C PRO A 83 -6.46 -9.13 16.91
N GLU A 84 -7.21 -9.93 17.67
CA GLU A 84 -8.01 -11.05 17.11
C GLU A 84 -9.20 -10.57 16.26
N ASP A 85 -9.66 -9.33 16.49
CA ASP A 85 -10.84 -8.74 15.88
C ASP A 85 -10.55 -7.85 14.66
N GLU A 86 -9.28 -7.61 14.36
CA GLU A 86 -8.85 -6.79 13.23
C GLU A 86 -8.10 -7.63 12.19
N ARG A 87 -8.32 -7.32 10.92
CA ARG A 87 -7.58 -7.95 9.84
C ARG A 87 -6.17 -7.38 9.77
N VAL A 88 -5.16 -8.22 10.00
CA VAL A 88 -3.76 -7.81 9.88
C VAL A 88 -3.17 -8.32 8.57
N VAL A 89 -2.49 -7.43 7.85
CA VAL A 89 -1.85 -7.72 6.57
C VAL A 89 -0.37 -7.42 6.64
N LEU A 90 0.44 -8.47 6.54
CA LEU A 90 1.90 -8.35 6.49
C LEU A 90 2.37 -8.04 5.07
N CYS A 91 3.12 -6.95 4.94
CA CYS A 91 3.70 -6.48 3.70
C CYS A 91 5.22 -6.48 3.82
N HIS A 92 5.90 -7.10 2.86
CA HIS A 92 7.36 -7.25 2.87
C HIS A 92 8.06 -6.29 1.91
N SER A 93 7.30 -5.42 1.26
CA SER A 93 7.78 -4.36 0.38
C SER A 93 6.82 -3.18 0.39
N VAL A 94 7.32 -2.00 0.05
CA VAL A 94 6.51 -0.78 -0.05
C VAL A 94 5.42 -0.93 -1.12
N THR A 95 5.71 -1.60 -2.24
CA THR A 95 4.73 -1.83 -3.31
C THR A 95 3.59 -2.74 -2.86
N GLN A 96 3.87 -3.81 -2.10
CA GLN A 96 2.84 -4.64 -1.47
C GLN A 96 2.00 -3.82 -0.49
N PHE A 97 2.64 -2.98 0.33
CA PHE A 97 1.95 -2.14 1.30
C PHE A 97 0.99 -1.15 0.64
N LEU A 98 1.44 -0.43 -0.38
CA LEU A 98 0.62 0.54 -1.11
C LEU A 98 -0.56 -0.12 -1.84
N LEU A 99 -0.34 -1.32 -2.41
CA LEU A 99 -1.43 -2.11 -3.00
C LEU A 99 -2.46 -2.53 -1.94
N ALA A 100 -2.00 -3.09 -0.81
CA ALA A 100 -2.88 -3.47 0.29
C ALA A 100 -3.66 -2.26 0.81
N PHE A 101 -3.01 -1.12 0.99
CA PHE A 101 -3.66 0.13 1.38
C PHE A 101 -4.80 0.51 0.45
N LYS A 102 -4.57 0.52 -0.87
CA LYS A 102 -5.64 0.85 -1.84
C LYS A 102 -6.80 -0.14 -1.81
N ILE A 103 -6.52 -1.43 -1.61
CA ILE A 103 -7.55 -2.47 -1.53
C ILE A 103 -8.40 -2.29 -0.26
N TYR A 104 -7.76 -2.27 0.91
CA TYR A 104 -8.48 -2.28 2.18
C TYR A 104 -9.09 -0.92 2.53
N ASP A 105 -8.49 0.21 2.12
CA ASP A 105 -9.12 1.53 2.29
C ASP A 105 -10.38 1.67 1.43
N GLN A 106 -10.53 0.90 0.36
CA GLN A 106 -11.77 0.86 -0.43
C GLN A 106 -12.68 -0.31 -0.04
N CYS A 107 -12.35 -1.05 1.02
CA CYS A 107 -13.07 -2.25 1.46
C CYS A 107 -13.26 -3.26 0.32
N LEU A 108 -12.21 -3.49 -0.48
CA LEU A 108 -12.23 -4.38 -1.63
C LEU A 108 -11.75 -5.79 -1.29
N ASN A 109 -12.19 -6.75 -2.09
CA ASN A 109 -11.80 -8.15 -2.02
C ASN A 109 -10.37 -8.34 -2.58
N PRO A 110 -9.37 -8.63 -1.72
CA PRO A 110 -7.97 -8.69 -2.14
C PRO A 110 -7.72 -9.80 -3.17
N VAL A 111 -8.44 -10.93 -3.07
CA VAL A 111 -8.26 -12.06 -3.99
C VAL A 111 -8.65 -11.65 -5.41
N LEU A 112 -9.81 -10.99 -5.55
CA LEU A 112 -10.31 -10.53 -6.84
C LEU A 112 -9.36 -9.49 -7.46
N ILE A 113 -8.96 -8.46 -6.69
CA ILE A 113 -8.06 -7.40 -7.18
C ILE A 113 -6.71 -7.98 -7.62
N ILE A 114 -6.11 -8.85 -6.80
CA ILE A 114 -4.81 -9.47 -7.09
C ILE A 114 -4.89 -10.34 -8.35
N ASN A 115 -5.98 -11.09 -8.53
CA ASN A 115 -6.17 -11.92 -9.72
C ASN A 115 -6.33 -11.07 -10.98
N LYS A 116 -7.18 -10.03 -10.96
CA LYS A 116 -7.36 -9.10 -12.08
C LYS A 116 -6.05 -8.41 -12.45
N LYS A 117 -5.31 -7.93 -11.45
CA LYS A 117 -3.98 -7.33 -11.63
C LYS A 117 -3.02 -8.29 -12.32
N LYS A 118 -2.88 -9.52 -11.81
CA LYS A 118 -1.98 -10.54 -12.40
C LYS A 118 -2.36 -10.90 -13.84
N MET A 119 -3.66 -11.02 -14.14
CA MET A 119 -4.13 -11.27 -15.50
C MET A 119 -3.77 -10.13 -16.43
N LEU A 120 -3.96 -8.88 -15.98
CA LEU A 120 -3.63 -7.70 -16.77
C LEU A 120 -2.11 -7.59 -17.00
N GLU A 121 -1.28 -7.78 -15.97
CA GLU A 121 0.17 -7.74 -16.09
C GLU A 121 0.71 -8.79 -17.08
N ARG A 122 0.13 -9.99 -17.10
CA ARG A 122 0.48 -11.03 -18.09
C ARG A 122 0.15 -10.59 -19.52
N LYS A 123 -0.95 -9.87 -19.71
CA LYS A 123 -1.36 -9.35 -21.02
C LYS A 123 -0.47 -8.19 -21.48
N LEU A 124 -0.07 -7.32 -20.55
CA LEU A 124 0.75 -6.13 -20.84
C LEU A 124 2.25 -6.43 -20.92
N GLY A 125 2.73 -7.49 -20.27
CA GLY A 125 4.15 -7.83 -20.21
C GLY A 125 4.97 -6.98 -19.22
N HIS A 126 4.32 -6.15 -18.40
CA HIS A 126 4.95 -5.35 -17.36
C HIS A 126 4.05 -5.22 -16.12
N SER A 127 4.61 -4.74 -15.01
CA SER A 127 3.82 -4.46 -13.81
C SER A 127 3.00 -3.19 -13.96
N ILE A 128 1.81 -3.15 -13.35
CA ILE A 128 0.89 -2.00 -13.42
C ILE A 128 0.28 -1.70 -12.05
N ARG A 129 0.21 -0.44 -11.62
CA ARG A 129 -0.37 -0.10 -10.32
C ARG A 129 -1.90 -0.18 -10.34
N PHE A 130 -2.50 -0.73 -9.27
CA PHE A 130 -3.94 -0.60 -9.04
C PHE A 130 -4.23 0.78 -8.46
N ASP A 131 -5.27 1.45 -8.93
CA ASP A 131 -5.65 2.77 -8.45
C ASP A 131 -6.93 2.79 -7.64
N TYR A 132 -8.08 2.45 -8.23
CA TYR A 132 -9.36 2.45 -7.53
C TYR A 132 -10.44 1.59 -8.20
N TYR A 133 -11.52 1.33 -7.46
CA TYR A 133 -12.74 0.73 -7.99
C TYR A 133 -13.75 1.81 -8.34
N ASP A 134 -14.17 1.85 -9.61
CA ASP A 134 -15.26 2.70 -10.09
C ASP A 134 -16.57 1.94 -9.99
N GLN A 135 -17.30 2.17 -8.89
CA GLN A 135 -18.59 1.53 -8.65
C GLN A 135 -19.65 1.92 -9.67
N LYS A 136 -19.59 3.14 -10.22
CA LYS A 136 -20.60 3.63 -11.18
C LYS A 136 -20.50 2.87 -12.49
N ASN A 137 -19.28 2.59 -12.94
CA ASN A 137 -19.03 1.90 -14.21
C ASN A 137 -18.71 0.40 -14.04
N GLY A 138 -18.63 -0.10 -12.80
CA GLY A 138 -18.35 -1.50 -12.52
C GLY A 138 -16.97 -1.94 -13.02
N CYS A 139 -15.95 -1.10 -12.86
CA CYS A 139 -14.60 -1.39 -13.36
C CYS A 139 -13.50 -1.06 -12.36
N LEU A 140 -12.37 -1.73 -12.50
CA LEU A 140 -11.14 -1.47 -11.76
C LEU A 140 -10.21 -0.63 -12.61
N TRP A 141 -9.68 0.45 -12.05
CA TRP A 141 -8.65 1.26 -12.69
C TRP A 141 -7.27 0.81 -12.27
N PHE A 142 -6.43 0.53 -13.26
CA PHE A 142 -5.02 0.24 -13.11
C PHE A 142 -4.24 1.26 -13.95
N GLU A 143 -3.69 2.30 -13.32
CA GLU A 143 -3.10 3.44 -14.02
C GLU A 143 -4.09 4.02 -15.03
N ASP A 144 -3.79 3.97 -16.32
CA ASP A 144 -4.61 4.43 -17.43
C ASP A 144 -5.49 3.34 -18.05
N VAL A 145 -5.51 2.13 -17.47
CA VAL A 145 -6.25 0.98 -17.99
C VAL A 145 -7.46 0.65 -17.11
N ALA A 146 -8.65 0.68 -17.70
CA ALA A 146 -9.88 0.21 -17.08
C ALA A 146 -10.12 -1.29 -17.35
N VAL A 147 -10.44 -2.06 -16.32
CA VAL A 147 -10.81 -3.48 -16.40
C VAL A 147 -12.24 -3.65 -15.88
N SER A 148 -13.17 -3.94 -16.79
CA SER A 148 -14.56 -4.22 -16.44
C SER A 148 -14.69 -5.47 -15.57
N LEU A 149 -15.60 -5.39 -14.61
CA LEU A 149 -16.05 -6.51 -13.78
C LEU A 149 -17.34 -7.10 -14.37
N THR A 150 -17.50 -8.40 -14.21
CA THR A 150 -18.79 -9.06 -14.44
C THR A 150 -19.79 -8.69 -13.35
N GLU A 151 -21.09 -8.91 -13.59
CA GLU A 151 -22.11 -8.68 -12.55
C GLU A 151 -21.85 -9.48 -11.27
N LYS A 152 -21.33 -10.70 -11.40
CA LYS A 152 -20.93 -11.54 -10.26
C LYS A 152 -19.79 -10.90 -9.49
N GLU A 153 -18.74 -10.46 -10.19
CA GLU A 153 -17.59 -9.81 -9.58
C GLU A 153 -17.98 -8.49 -8.89
N CYS A 154 -18.89 -7.70 -9.47
CA CYS A 154 -19.43 -6.50 -8.81
C CYS A 154 -20.14 -6.79 -7.49
N LYS A 155 -20.74 -7.97 -7.31
CA LYS A 155 -21.36 -8.38 -6.05
C LYS A 155 -20.34 -8.90 -5.03
N GLU A 156 -19.22 -9.43 -5.49
CA GLU A 156 -18.17 -10.05 -4.66
C GLU A 156 -16.99 -9.11 -4.37
N ILE A 157 -16.99 -7.90 -4.95
CA ILE A 157 -15.87 -6.97 -4.88
C ILE A 157 -15.72 -6.31 -3.51
N LEU A 158 -16.81 -6.13 -2.75
CA LEU A 158 -16.78 -5.52 -1.42
C LEU A 158 -16.64 -6.61 -0.35
N ILE A 159 -15.86 -6.34 0.70
CA ILE A 159 -15.65 -7.24 1.85
C ILE A 159 -16.50 -6.86 3.08
N LEU A 160 -17.45 -5.94 2.91
CA LEU A 160 -18.38 -5.47 3.95
C LEU A 160 -19.65 -6.30 3.97
#